data_AF-A0A8H7V4C5-F1
#
_entry.id   AF-A0A8H7V4C5-F1
#
_cell.length_a   1.000
_cell.length_b   1.000
_cell.length_c   1.000
_cell.angle_alpha   90.00
_cell.angle_beta   90.00
_cell.angle_gamma   90.00
#
_symmetry.space_group_name_H-M   'P 1'
#
loop_
_entity.id
_entity.type
_entity.pdbx_description
1 polymer ?
#
loop_
_entity_poly.entity_id
_entity_poly.type
_entity_poly.pdbx_seq_one_letter_code
_entity_poly.pdbx_strand_id
1 'polypeptide(L)'
;MTIKSSVNGVGWRPFYVSILKKLVQKVHIIVTHTYSFTRYIFIQELNLNLEEYAVQGFYKEVFISLLDAKVRNNDKLSSKVKKYRDMINKYKTSYFRDASLTPIKLANAQQIASYEATKIQTAYNNAVALQFGNKLRMVINRLIGLKHRISQLTSDLKKQGCSEEEIKAKVKSNIMEPATQLKLAISSRNINTVPKEFLDQKAMKHVMDIFSAYPETYKFKKDSIYYDAVVNPKKHLVAFCKLAEICESNKFKSFQSFPLRKTFIPSYITIDTMILNNHILQDSKRSKLDKTYIWGKVLNLSSKPFKGQGPNNSIQFRGTIMTDGIGISIVKQNFDTSKGGTGNIKTRLVDEEFKYIEQIPKDELLATTQKCVFIDPGRRDLLYCMHENSTINDKQIYRFTRNQKAKETKSTKLKKLRQQLKPNDIQECENRLSKCSPLTVKKEGFIEYLKIRAQVTSKMQAYYSNEDVEKDQRLPNMIPFRKLKLSSYINQVQSNKRLSKNLRKKFGDDCILILGNWSAAHVTFQEPIRGKGLRQMLRNEGFKVYLLDEFKTSSVCPSCDHKLENFKKCINPRPYRRSKNPTVKCHGLLR
;
A
#
# COMPACT_ATOMS: atom_id res chain seq x y z
N MET A 1 11.55 -16.18 -4.28
CA MET A 1 11.86 -15.53 -2.99
C MET A 1 12.66 -14.25 -3.22
N THR A 2 12.55 -13.26 -2.33
CA THR A 2 13.35 -12.03 -2.40
C THR A 2 14.16 -11.83 -1.12
N ILE A 3 15.47 -11.58 -1.25
CA ILE A 3 16.37 -11.32 -0.12
C ILE A 3 16.85 -9.88 -0.17
N LYS A 4 16.71 -9.15 0.94
CA LYS A 4 17.10 -7.74 1.02
C LYS A 4 18.46 -7.57 1.70
N SER A 5 19.32 -6.75 1.12
CA SER A 5 20.65 -6.39 1.62
C SER A 5 20.97 -4.92 1.28
N SER A 6 22.17 -4.45 1.60
CA SER A 6 22.73 -3.21 1.08
C SER A 6 23.62 -3.47 -0.14
N VAL A 7 23.82 -2.45 -0.98
CA VAL A 7 24.77 -2.49 -2.11
C VAL A 7 26.18 -2.86 -1.62
N ASN A 8 26.61 -2.33 -0.47
CA ASN A 8 27.89 -2.71 0.13
C ASN A 8 27.88 -4.16 0.64
N GLY A 9 26.77 -4.61 1.23
CA GLY A 9 26.65 -5.95 1.81
C GLY A 9 26.60 -7.09 0.79
N VAL A 10 26.46 -6.78 -0.50
CA VAL A 10 26.57 -7.74 -1.61
C VAL A 10 27.92 -7.64 -2.34
N GLY A 11 28.85 -6.83 -1.83
CA GLY A 11 30.14 -6.60 -2.45
C GLY A 11 30.04 -5.96 -3.83
N TRP A 12 29.14 -4.98 -4.01
CA TRP A 12 29.08 -4.23 -5.26
C TRP A 12 30.41 -3.50 -5.48
N ARG A 13 31.06 -3.72 -6.62
CA ARG A 13 32.41 -3.17 -6.85
C ARG A 13 32.36 -1.63 -6.87
N PRO A 14 33.23 -0.93 -6.11
CA PRO A 14 33.17 0.53 -5.95
C PRO A 14 33.10 1.33 -7.25
N PHE A 15 33.87 0.90 -8.26
CA PHE A 15 33.89 1.52 -9.60
C PHE A 15 32.50 1.70 -10.22
N TYR A 16 31.61 0.71 -10.07
CA TYR A 16 30.27 0.73 -10.69
C TYR A 16 29.19 1.38 -9.81
N VAL A 17 29.51 1.79 -8.56
CA VAL A 17 28.51 2.32 -7.63
C VAL A 17 27.95 3.67 -8.11
N SER A 18 28.81 4.58 -8.58
CA SER A 18 28.38 5.90 -9.05
C SER A 18 27.46 5.78 -10.29
N ILE A 19 27.80 4.87 -11.21
CA ILE A 19 27.01 4.56 -12.41
C ILE A 19 25.63 4.03 -12.02
N LEU A 20 25.57 3.09 -11.07
CA LEU A 20 24.31 2.55 -10.56
C LEU A 20 23.41 3.66 -9.99
N LYS A 21 23.96 4.54 -9.15
CA LYS A 21 23.18 5.59 -8.49
C LYS A 21 22.65 6.62 -9.51
N LYS A 22 23.46 7.02 -10.49
CA LYS A 22 23.05 7.90 -11.60
C LYS A 22 21.92 7.26 -12.43
N LEU A 23 22.01 5.96 -12.74
CA LEU A 23 20.95 5.23 -13.44
C LEU A 23 19.64 5.27 -12.64
N VAL A 24 19.69 4.95 -11.35
CA VAL A 24 18.51 4.96 -10.46
C VAL A 24 17.84 6.33 -10.42
N GLN A 25 18.62 7.41 -10.31
CA GLN A 25 18.08 8.77 -10.31
C GLN A 25 17.39 9.12 -11.63
N LYS A 26 18.04 8.87 -12.77
CA LYS A 26 17.45 9.10 -14.10
C LYS A 26 16.13 8.35 -14.26
N VAL A 27 16.11 7.05 -13.94
CA VAL A 27 14.91 6.23 -14.06
C VAL A 27 13.83 6.71 -13.09
N HIS A 28 14.17 7.09 -11.86
CA HIS A 28 13.20 7.65 -10.91
C HIS A 28 12.52 8.92 -11.44
N ILE A 29 13.28 9.82 -12.08
CA ILE A 29 12.73 11.03 -12.71
C ILE A 29 11.80 10.64 -13.87
N ILE A 30 12.25 9.80 -14.80
CA ILE A 30 11.44 9.38 -15.96
C ILE A 30 10.14 8.71 -15.50
N VAL A 31 10.19 7.80 -14.53
CA VAL A 31 8.98 7.15 -13.99
C VAL A 31 8.06 8.15 -13.30
N THR A 32 8.62 9.16 -12.59
CA THR A 32 7.82 10.24 -11.99
C THR A 32 7.02 10.98 -13.06
N HIS A 33 7.67 11.35 -14.16
CA HIS A 33 7.01 12.01 -15.28
C HIS A 33 6.10 11.07 -16.07
N THR A 34 6.39 9.76 -16.12
CA THR A 34 5.51 8.79 -16.78
C THR A 34 4.16 8.71 -16.07
N TYR A 35 4.14 8.64 -14.73
CA TYR A 35 2.89 8.71 -13.96
C TYR A 35 2.16 10.04 -14.19
N SER A 36 2.88 11.16 -14.08
CA SER A 36 2.29 12.50 -14.20
C SER A 36 1.75 12.78 -15.60
N PHE A 37 2.47 12.37 -16.65
CA PHE A 37 2.07 12.59 -18.04
C PHE A 37 0.93 11.67 -18.45
N THR A 38 0.96 10.40 -18.05
CA THR A 38 -0.18 9.49 -18.22
C THR A 38 -1.44 10.09 -17.62
N ARG A 39 -1.34 10.59 -16.37
CA ARG A 39 -2.46 11.23 -15.71
C ARG A 39 -2.90 12.51 -16.40
N TYR A 40 -1.95 13.33 -16.87
CA TYR A 40 -2.25 14.52 -17.65
C TYR A 40 -3.18 14.11 -18.80
N ILE A 41 -2.72 13.24 -19.71
CA ILE A 41 -3.50 12.74 -20.86
C ILE A 41 -4.89 12.24 -20.41
N PHE A 42 -4.96 11.37 -19.40
CA PHE A 42 -6.23 10.77 -18.99
C PHE A 42 -7.22 11.77 -18.41
N ILE A 43 -6.78 12.85 -17.74
CA ILE A 43 -7.66 13.92 -17.27
C ILE A 43 -8.24 14.73 -18.46
N GLN A 44 -7.50 14.85 -19.57
CA GLN A 44 -8.02 15.52 -20.76
C GLN A 44 -9.00 14.66 -21.55
N GLU A 45 -8.84 13.34 -21.49
CA GLU A 45 -9.54 12.35 -22.33
C GLU A 45 -10.50 11.45 -21.52
N LEU A 46 -11.13 11.96 -20.45
CA LEU A 46 -12.03 11.18 -19.59
C LEU A 46 -13.26 10.61 -20.29
N ASN A 47 -13.63 11.16 -21.46
CA ASN A 47 -14.74 10.69 -22.28
C ASN A 47 -14.35 9.51 -23.20
N LEU A 48 -13.06 9.21 -23.34
CA LEU A 48 -12.59 8.08 -24.14
C LEU A 48 -12.58 6.77 -23.33
N ASN A 49 -12.53 5.65 -24.06
CA ASN A 49 -12.34 4.34 -23.45
C ASN A 49 -10.91 4.18 -22.89
N LEU A 50 -10.72 4.62 -21.64
CA LEU A 50 -9.43 4.56 -20.95
C LEU A 50 -8.91 3.12 -20.77
N GLU A 51 -9.76 2.08 -20.85
CA GLU A 51 -9.33 0.68 -20.75
C GLU A 51 -8.31 0.32 -21.83
N GLU A 52 -8.47 0.89 -23.04
CA GLU A 52 -7.58 0.63 -24.18
C GLU A 52 -6.14 1.16 -23.96
N TYR A 53 -6.04 2.24 -23.16
CA TYR A 53 -4.79 2.93 -22.85
C TYR A 53 -4.23 2.56 -21.47
N ALA A 54 -5.03 2.02 -20.55
CA ALA A 54 -4.59 1.58 -19.22
C ALA A 54 -3.85 0.23 -19.24
N VAL A 55 -2.88 0.11 -20.15
CA VAL A 55 -2.14 -1.12 -20.43
C VAL A 55 -0.64 -0.88 -20.49
N GLN A 56 0.15 -1.93 -20.21
CA GLN A 56 1.62 -1.89 -20.20
C GLN A 56 2.19 -1.24 -21.47
N GLY A 57 1.65 -1.58 -22.65
CA GLY A 57 2.13 -1.06 -23.93
C GLY A 57 2.05 0.48 -24.01
N PHE A 58 0.94 1.06 -23.57
CA PHE A 58 0.77 2.52 -23.58
C PHE A 58 1.74 3.19 -22.59
N TYR A 59 1.83 2.71 -21.33
CA TYR A 59 2.75 3.28 -20.34
C TYR A 59 4.22 3.18 -20.77
N LYS A 60 4.58 2.12 -21.51
CA LYS A 60 5.91 1.97 -22.11
C LYS A 60 6.17 3.04 -23.17
N GLU A 61 5.22 3.31 -24.05
CA GLU A 61 5.36 4.37 -25.05
C GLU A 61 5.38 5.77 -24.40
N VAL A 62 4.57 6.00 -23.35
CA VAL A 62 4.65 7.24 -22.56
C VAL A 62 6.06 7.39 -21.98
N PHE A 63 6.62 6.36 -21.36
CA PHE A 63 7.99 6.38 -20.83
C PHE A 63 9.02 6.72 -21.92
N ILE A 64 8.95 6.06 -23.07
CA ILE A 64 9.88 6.26 -24.19
C ILE A 64 9.76 7.68 -24.76
N SER A 65 8.56 8.24 -24.82
CA SER A 65 8.30 9.60 -25.32
C SER A 65 9.00 10.70 -24.52
N LEU A 66 9.36 10.42 -23.26
CA LEU A 66 10.05 11.35 -22.35
C LEU A 66 11.57 11.37 -22.55
N LEU A 67 12.10 10.47 -23.37
CA LEU A 67 13.53 10.34 -23.60
C LEU A 67 14.01 11.26 -24.71
N ASP A 68 15.26 11.68 -24.59
CA ASP A 68 16.03 12.29 -25.68
C ASP A 68 16.49 11.17 -26.64
N ALA A 69 15.62 10.82 -27.58
CA ALA A 69 15.89 9.76 -28.55
C ALA A 69 15.72 10.28 -29.98
N LYS A 70 16.65 9.91 -30.86
CA LYS A 70 16.52 10.13 -32.31
C LYS A 70 15.21 9.50 -32.79
N VAL A 71 14.46 10.26 -33.61
CA VAL A 71 13.22 9.81 -34.26
C VAL A 71 13.52 8.47 -34.95
N ARG A 72 12.80 7.41 -34.55
CA ARG A 72 12.89 6.11 -35.23
C ARG A 72 11.91 6.12 -36.40
N ASN A 73 12.30 5.59 -37.56
CA ASN A 73 11.39 5.39 -38.68
C ASN A 73 10.09 4.71 -38.22
N ASN A 74 8.96 5.34 -38.53
CA ASN A 74 7.63 4.91 -38.11
C ASN A 74 7.06 3.77 -38.99
N ASP A 75 7.79 3.39 -40.06
CA ASP A 75 7.29 2.50 -41.11
C ASP A 75 7.08 1.05 -40.65
N LYS A 76 7.75 0.60 -39.58
CA LYS A 76 7.62 -0.77 -39.04
C LYS A 76 6.78 -0.88 -37.75
N LEU A 77 5.98 0.15 -37.41
CA LEU A 77 5.18 0.14 -36.17
C LEU A 77 3.81 -0.49 -36.37
N SER A 78 3.38 -1.34 -35.43
CA SER A 78 1.99 -1.83 -35.38
C SER A 78 0.99 -0.67 -35.27
N SER A 79 -0.20 -0.82 -35.85
CA SER A 79 -1.30 0.16 -35.78
C SER A 79 -1.60 0.61 -34.35
N LYS A 80 -1.59 -0.32 -33.39
CA LYS A 80 -1.79 -0.06 -31.96
C LYS A 80 -0.75 0.91 -31.38
N VAL A 81 0.53 0.73 -31.73
CA VAL A 81 1.61 1.61 -31.26
C VAL A 81 1.53 2.98 -31.91
N LYS A 82 1.13 3.07 -33.19
CA LYS A 82 0.87 4.36 -33.86
C LYS A 82 -0.21 5.14 -33.10
N LYS A 83 -1.38 4.52 -32.85
CA LYS A 83 -2.46 5.11 -32.06
C LYS A 83 -2.02 5.62 -30.68
N TYR A 84 -1.18 4.85 -29.98
CA TYR A 84 -0.62 5.30 -28.69
C TYR A 84 0.26 6.53 -28.83
N ARG A 85 1.14 6.57 -29.83
CA ARG A 85 2.03 7.71 -30.08
C ARG A 85 1.26 8.95 -30.49
N ASP A 86 0.21 8.82 -31.30
CA ASP A 86 -0.62 9.95 -31.71
C ASP A 86 -1.30 10.59 -30.50
N MET A 87 -1.89 9.76 -29.63
CA MET A 87 -2.48 10.21 -28.36
C MET A 87 -1.45 10.91 -27.47
N ILE A 88 -0.23 10.37 -27.37
CA ILE A 88 0.85 10.96 -26.56
C ILE A 88 1.33 12.29 -27.15
N ASN A 89 1.55 12.34 -28.47
CA ASN A 89 2.09 13.50 -29.16
C ASN A 89 1.14 14.70 -29.10
N LYS A 90 -0.18 14.46 -29.10
CA LYS A 90 -1.21 15.50 -28.90
C LYS A 90 -0.97 16.34 -27.63
N TYR A 91 -0.46 15.73 -26.56
CA TYR A 91 -0.29 16.38 -25.25
C TYR A 91 1.16 16.64 -24.86
N LYS A 92 2.14 16.11 -25.62
CA LYS A 92 3.56 16.12 -25.24
C LYS A 92 4.10 17.53 -25.08
N THR A 93 3.91 18.41 -26.05
CA THR A 93 4.46 19.78 -26.01
C THR A 93 3.93 20.57 -24.83
N SER A 94 2.61 20.55 -24.61
CA SER A 94 1.96 21.23 -23.49
C SER A 94 2.44 20.68 -22.14
N TYR A 95 2.56 19.36 -22.01
CA TYR A 95 3.06 18.74 -20.80
C TYR A 95 4.51 19.13 -20.49
N PHE A 96 5.40 19.14 -21.49
CA PHE A 96 6.81 19.52 -21.30
C PHE A 96 6.94 20.96 -20.82
N ARG A 97 6.13 21.86 -21.39
CA ARG A 97 6.03 23.26 -20.94
C ARG A 97 5.54 23.36 -19.50
N ASP A 98 4.39 22.74 -19.19
CA ASP A 98 3.73 22.88 -17.88
C ASP A 98 4.53 22.22 -16.74
N ALA A 99 5.26 21.13 -17.03
CA ALA A 99 6.10 20.42 -16.07
C ALA A 99 7.56 20.90 -16.06
N SER A 100 7.92 21.89 -16.90
CA SER A 100 9.29 22.37 -17.14
C SER A 100 10.28 21.21 -17.33
N LEU A 101 9.87 20.20 -18.11
CA LEU A 101 10.65 18.98 -18.33
C LEU A 101 11.52 19.12 -19.57
N THR A 102 12.79 18.76 -19.44
CA THR A 102 13.69 18.55 -20.58
C THR A 102 13.79 17.06 -20.93
N PRO A 103 13.94 16.70 -22.23
CA PRO A 103 14.15 15.31 -22.64
C PRO A 103 15.34 14.67 -21.91
N ILE A 104 15.16 13.43 -21.45
CA ILE A 104 16.16 12.75 -20.61
C ILE A 104 16.98 11.78 -21.45
N LYS A 105 18.32 11.92 -21.42
CA LYS A 105 19.26 11.03 -22.09
C LYS A 105 19.38 9.68 -21.37
N LEU A 106 18.80 8.64 -21.99
CA LEU A 106 18.91 7.24 -21.57
C LEU A 106 18.77 6.29 -22.79
N ALA A 107 19.89 5.93 -23.41
CA ALA A 107 19.91 4.95 -24.51
C ALA A 107 19.52 3.54 -24.01
N ASN A 108 19.06 2.65 -24.90
CA ASN A 108 18.73 1.25 -24.56
C ASN A 108 17.75 1.09 -23.37
N ALA A 109 16.78 2.00 -23.25
CA ALA A 109 15.84 2.06 -22.13
C ALA A 109 14.61 1.15 -22.28
N GLN A 110 14.44 0.43 -23.39
CA GLN A 110 13.21 -0.32 -23.69
C GLN A 110 12.90 -1.40 -22.65
N GLN A 111 13.93 -2.08 -22.14
CA GLN A 111 13.78 -3.10 -21.10
C GLN A 111 13.37 -2.47 -19.76
N ILE A 112 14.01 -1.35 -19.38
CA ILE A 112 13.66 -0.57 -18.18
C ILE A 112 12.21 -0.09 -18.29
N ALA A 113 11.84 0.52 -19.42
CA ALA A 113 10.50 1.00 -19.69
C ALA A 113 9.45 -0.12 -19.55
N SER A 114 9.78 -1.35 -19.98
CA SER A 114 8.87 -2.49 -19.88
C SER A 114 8.62 -2.91 -18.43
N TYR A 115 9.67 -2.97 -17.58
CA TYR A 115 9.50 -3.26 -16.15
C TYR A 115 8.72 -2.16 -15.42
N GLU A 116 9.06 -0.90 -15.67
CA GLU A 116 8.40 0.22 -15.00
C GLU A 116 6.95 0.40 -15.47
N ALA A 117 6.66 0.16 -16.75
CA ALA A 117 5.29 0.11 -17.28
C ALA A 117 4.44 -0.97 -16.61
N THR A 118 5.00 -2.17 -16.36
CA THR A 118 4.30 -3.22 -15.61
C THR A 118 3.99 -2.76 -14.18
N LYS A 119 4.94 -2.12 -13.50
CA LYS A 119 4.72 -1.56 -12.15
C LYS A 119 3.62 -0.49 -12.15
N ILE A 120 3.61 0.39 -13.16
CA ILE A 120 2.58 1.43 -13.33
C ILE A 120 1.21 0.78 -13.53
N GLN A 121 1.09 -0.18 -14.44
CA GLN A 121 -0.17 -0.88 -14.68
C GLN A 121 -0.69 -1.58 -13.41
N THR A 122 0.18 -2.27 -12.68
CA THR A 122 -0.18 -2.90 -11.40
C THR A 122 -0.66 -1.87 -10.38
N ALA A 123 -0.04 -0.68 -10.33
CA ALA A 123 -0.48 0.39 -9.44
C ALA A 123 -1.89 0.92 -9.81
N TYR A 124 -2.20 1.06 -11.10
CA TYR A 124 -3.54 1.45 -11.57
C TYR A 124 -4.59 0.40 -11.23
N ASN A 125 -4.32 -0.88 -11.53
CA ASN A 125 -5.24 -1.98 -11.21
C ASN A 125 -5.50 -2.08 -9.71
N ASN A 126 -4.44 -1.99 -8.89
CA ASN A 126 -4.56 -2.08 -7.44
C ASN A 126 -5.29 -0.88 -6.83
N ALA A 127 -5.13 0.32 -7.40
CA ALA A 127 -5.85 1.51 -6.94
C ALA A 127 -7.37 1.29 -7.04
N VAL A 128 -7.85 0.76 -8.17
CA VAL A 128 -9.27 0.44 -8.36
C VAL A 128 -9.68 -0.75 -7.50
N ALA A 129 -9.00 -1.90 -7.64
CA ALA A 129 -9.39 -3.14 -6.96
C ALA A 129 -9.47 -2.99 -5.41
N LEU A 130 -8.59 -2.19 -4.81
CA LEU A 130 -8.54 -2.03 -3.35
C LEU A 130 -9.41 -0.88 -2.82
N GLN A 131 -9.69 0.15 -3.64
CA GLN A 131 -10.33 1.37 -3.16
C GLN A 131 -11.71 1.63 -3.75
N PHE A 132 -12.03 1.15 -4.95
CA PHE A 132 -13.27 1.48 -5.65
C PHE A 132 -14.51 1.27 -4.78
N GLY A 133 -14.67 0.07 -4.20
CA GLY A 133 -15.84 -0.22 -3.38
C GLY A 133 -15.96 0.65 -2.13
N ASN A 134 -14.82 0.95 -1.48
CA ASN A 134 -14.80 1.85 -0.33
C ASN A 134 -15.14 3.29 -0.73
N LYS A 135 -14.70 3.77 -1.91
CA LYS A 135 -15.01 5.10 -2.42
C LYS A 135 -16.45 5.21 -2.88
N LEU A 136 -16.99 4.21 -3.56
CA LEU A 136 -18.40 4.17 -3.95
C LEU A 136 -19.31 4.23 -2.72
N ARG A 137 -19.06 3.40 -1.69
CA ARG A 137 -19.81 3.45 -0.42
C ARG A 137 -19.71 4.81 0.26
N MET A 138 -18.50 5.39 0.28
CA MET A 138 -18.28 6.72 0.84
C MET A 138 -19.10 7.79 0.11
N VAL A 139 -19.11 7.78 -1.22
CA VAL A 139 -19.86 8.73 -2.05
C VAL A 139 -21.36 8.56 -1.81
N ILE A 140 -21.90 7.34 -1.89
CA ILE A 140 -23.32 7.07 -1.64
C ILE A 140 -23.73 7.56 -0.25
N ASN A 141 -22.96 7.21 0.80
CA ASN A 141 -23.25 7.66 2.17
C ASN A 141 -23.27 9.19 2.31
N ARG A 142 -22.47 9.90 1.51
CA ARG A 142 -22.43 11.37 1.51
C ARG A 142 -23.58 11.98 0.73
N LEU A 143 -23.94 11.41 -0.41
CA LEU A 143 -25.08 11.84 -1.22
C LEU A 143 -26.38 11.74 -0.42
N ILE A 144 -26.60 10.66 0.32
CA ILE A 144 -27.82 10.50 1.15
C ILE A 144 -27.77 11.22 2.50
N GLY A 145 -26.69 11.95 2.79
CA GLY A 145 -26.52 12.64 4.07
C GLY A 145 -26.54 11.71 5.29
N LEU A 146 -26.05 10.46 5.15
CA LEU A 146 -26.25 9.38 6.14
C LEU A 146 -25.90 9.81 7.57
N LYS A 147 -24.76 10.47 7.76
CA LYS A 147 -24.31 10.95 9.07
C LYS A 147 -25.26 12.01 9.66
N HIS A 148 -25.78 12.90 8.82
CA HIS A 148 -26.73 13.93 9.25
C HIS A 148 -28.04 13.28 9.69
N ARG A 149 -28.61 12.38 8.87
CA ARG A 149 -29.84 11.65 9.22
C ARG A 149 -29.71 10.89 10.55
N ILE A 150 -28.59 10.18 10.75
CA ILE A 150 -28.31 9.48 12.02
C ILE A 150 -28.27 10.47 13.19
N SER A 151 -27.54 11.58 13.03
CA SER A 151 -27.39 12.58 14.09
C SER A 151 -28.72 13.24 14.45
N GLN A 152 -29.53 13.57 13.46
CA GLN A 152 -30.84 14.19 13.63
C GLN A 152 -31.79 13.24 14.37
N LEU A 153 -31.98 12.01 13.86
CA LEU A 153 -32.84 11.02 14.51
C LEU A 153 -32.36 10.70 15.93
N THR A 154 -31.05 10.58 16.14
CA THR A 154 -30.49 10.36 17.48
C THR A 154 -30.80 11.52 18.43
N SER A 155 -30.70 12.76 17.96
CA SER A 155 -31.03 13.95 18.75
C SER A 155 -32.51 14.00 19.11
N ASP A 156 -33.39 13.73 18.15
CA ASP A 156 -34.83 13.81 18.33
C ASP A 156 -35.32 12.73 19.31
N LEU A 157 -34.82 11.50 19.18
CA LEU A 157 -35.13 10.41 20.11
C LEU A 157 -34.57 10.65 21.52
N LYS A 158 -33.42 11.31 21.64
CA LYS A 158 -32.89 11.72 22.95
C LYS A 158 -33.76 12.77 23.63
N LYS A 159 -34.31 13.72 22.87
CA LYS A 159 -35.27 14.71 23.39
C LYS A 159 -36.58 14.06 23.84
N GLN A 160 -36.96 12.94 23.20
CA GLN A 160 -38.13 12.14 23.55
C GLN A 160 -37.88 11.17 24.73
N GLY A 161 -36.68 11.18 25.34
CA GLY A 161 -36.37 10.34 26.50
C GLY A 161 -36.16 8.85 26.19
N CYS A 162 -35.97 8.46 24.91
CA CYS A 162 -35.70 7.07 24.55
C CYS A 162 -34.36 6.58 25.12
N SER A 163 -34.31 5.29 25.48
CA SER A 163 -33.08 4.61 25.92
C SER A 163 -32.04 4.50 24.80
N GLU A 164 -30.77 4.27 25.16
CA GLU A 164 -29.70 4.10 24.15
C GLU A 164 -29.93 2.89 23.24
N GLU A 165 -30.50 1.81 23.77
CA GLU A 165 -30.82 0.57 23.06
C GLU A 165 -31.91 0.82 22.00
N GLU A 166 -32.98 1.53 22.38
CA GLU A 166 -34.05 1.91 21.46
C GLU A 166 -33.56 2.86 20.36
N ILE A 167 -32.71 3.82 20.71
CA ILE A 167 -32.09 4.71 19.72
C ILE A 167 -31.28 3.90 18.71
N LYS A 168 -30.45 2.95 19.17
CA LYS A 168 -29.66 2.07 18.29
C LYS A 168 -30.58 1.24 17.38
N ALA A 169 -31.66 0.69 17.91
CA ALA A 169 -32.63 -0.10 17.14
C ALA A 169 -33.32 0.76 16.07
N LYS A 170 -33.86 1.93 16.42
CA LYS A 170 -34.55 2.85 15.49
C LYS A 170 -33.60 3.40 14.42
N VAL A 171 -32.36 3.73 14.77
CA VAL A 171 -31.33 4.14 13.79
C VAL A 171 -31.01 3.00 12.83
N LYS A 172 -30.97 1.75 13.34
CA LYS A 172 -30.72 0.58 12.50
C LYS A 172 -31.83 0.38 11.48
N SER A 173 -33.09 0.32 11.92
CA SER A 173 -34.26 0.08 11.07
C SER A 173 -34.55 1.23 10.10
N ASN A 174 -34.52 2.48 10.58
CA ASN A 174 -35.02 3.62 9.79
C ASN A 174 -33.96 4.22 8.86
N ILE A 175 -32.67 3.95 9.11
CA ILE A 175 -31.58 4.60 8.37
C ILE A 175 -30.57 3.58 7.83
N MET A 176 -30.02 2.71 8.67
CA MET A 176 -28.91 1.85 8.27
C MET A 176 -29.34 0.73 7.30
N GLU A 177 -30.47 0.10 7.55
CA GLU A 177 -31.04 -0.96 6.70
C GLU A 177 -31.45 -0.42 5.32
N PRO A 178 -32.25 0.67 5.21
CA PRO A 178 -32.56 1.30 3.91
C PRO A 178 -31.31 1.75 3.15
N ALA A 179 -30.34 2.36 3.85
CA ALA A 179 -29.08 2.77 3.22
C ALA A 179 -28.25 1.56 2.76
N THR A 180 -28.42 0.39 3.36
CA THR A 180 -27.76 -0.85 2.93
C THR A 180 -28.45 -1.44 1.70
N GLN A 181 -29.78 -1.52 1.71
CA GLN A 181 -30.59 -1.92 0.56
C GLN A 181 -30.29 -1.04 -0.66
N LEU A 182 -30.20 0.28 -0.47
CA LEU A 182 -29.81 1.23 -1.51
C LEU A 182 -28.45 0.89 -2.14
N LYS A 183 -27.43 0.59 -1.31
CA LYS A 183 -26.09 0.23 -1.83
C LYS A 183 -26.12 -1.10 -2.58
N LEU A 184 -26.95 -2.04 -2.16
CA LEU A 184 -27.13 -3.33 -2.83
C LEU A 184 -27.83 -3.14 -4.19
N ALA A 185 -28.88 -2.32 -4.24
CA ALA A 185 -29.57 -1.94 -5.47
C ALA A 185 -28.64 -1.24 -6.47
N ILE A 186 -27.83 -0.27 -6.00
CA ILE A 186 -26.78 0.36 -6.82
C ILE A 186 -25.73 -0.67 -7.23
N SER A 187 -25.36 -1.61 -6.35
CA SER A 187 -24.37 -2.65 -6.65
C SER A 187 -24.78 -3.54 -7.82
N SER A 188 -26.07 -3.86 -7.95
CA SER A 188 -26.62 -4.70 -9.01
C SER A 188 -27.17 -3.91 -10.20
N ARG A 189 -27.00 -2.58 -10.23
CA ARG A 189 -27.57 -1.67 -11.26
C ARG A 189 -29.11 -1.72 -11.31
N ASN A 190 -29.78 -2.17 -10.24
CA ASN A 190 -31.23 -2.22 -10.14
C ASN A 190 -31.77 -0.98 -9.43
N ILE A 191 -31.77 0.16 -10.12
CA ILE A 191 -32.08 1.47 -9.50
C ILE A 191 -33.60 1.69 -9.37
N ASN A 192 -34.41 0.92 -10.10
CA ASN A 192 -35.87 1.03 -10.07
C ASN A 192 -36.47 0.52 -8.75
N THR A 193 -35.74 -0.30 -8.00
CA THR A 193 -36.15 -0.82 -6.69
C THR A 193 -35.71 0.08 -5.53
N VAL A 194 -35.25 1.31 -5.80
CA VAL A 194 -34.70 2.21 -4.78
C VAL A 194 -35.81 3.03 -4.11
N PRO A 195 -35.82 3.14 -2.76
CA PRO A 195 -36.70 4.08 -2.07
C PRO A 195 -36.40 5.52 -2.50
N LYS A 196 -37.36 6.17 -3.18
CA LYS A 196 -37.24 7.56 -3.67
C LYS A 196 -36.93 8.56 -2.55
N GLU A 197 -37.28 8.23 -1.30
CA GLU A 197 -37.05 9.05 -0.10
C GLU A 197 -35.57 9.24 0.30
N PHE A 198 -34.67 8.37 -0.20
CA PHE A 198 -33.24 8.42 0.15
C PHE A 198 -32.36 9.11 -0.90
N LEU A 199 -32.81 9.20 -2.16
CA LEU A 199 -32.09 9.87 -3.24
C LEU A 199 -32.93 11.03 -3.77
N ASP A 200 -32.47 12.25 -3.50
CA ASP A 200 -32.98 13.41 -4.23
C ASP A 200 -32.57 13.35 -5.72
N GLN A 201 -33.17 14.22 -6.54
CA GLN A 201 -32.91 14.27 -7.98
C GLN A 201 -31.42 14.48 -8.31
N LYS A 202 -30.70 15.25 -7.48
CA LYS A 202 -29.27 15.53 -7.65
C LYS A 202 -28.41 14.29 -7.36
N ALA A 203 -28.71 13.57 -6.28
CA ALA A 203 -28.05 12.34 -5.90
C ALA A 203 -28.31 11.24 -6.93
N MET A 204 -29.54 11.16 -7.45
CA MET A 204 -29.90 10.23 -8.53
C MET A 204 -29.12 10.53 -9.82
N LYS A 205 -28.99 11.81 -10.20
CA LYS A 205 -28.14 12.23 -11.33
C LYS A 205 -26.70 11.75 -11.15
N HIS A 206 -26.11 11.95 -9.97
CA HIS A 206 -24.75 11.47 -9.68
C HIS A 206 -24.61 9.94 -9.72
N VAL A 207 -25.63 9.19 -9.29
CA VAL A 207 -25.64 7.74 -9.42
C VAL A 207 -25.67 7.32 -10.89
N MET A 208 -26.50 7.98 -11.72
CA MET A 208 -26.55 7.76 -13.16
C MET A 208 -25.24 8.13 -13.87
N ASP A 209 -24.58 9.22 -13.44
CA ASP A 209 -23.27 9.61 -13.95
C ASP A 209 -22.24 8.48 -13.74
N ILE A 210 -22.26 7.79 -12.60
CA ILE A 210 -21.38 6.64 -12.35
C ILE A 210 -21.67 5.51 -13.34
N PHE A 211 -22.94 5.22 -13.61
CA PHE A 211 -23.32 4.13 -14.52
C PHE A 211 -23.08 4.45 -15.99
N SER A 212 -23.10 5.72 -16.40
CA SER A 212 -22.74 6.12 -17.76
C SER A 212 -21.25 5.92 -18.07
N ALA A 213 -20.43 5.46 -17.12
CA ALA A 213 -19.07 4.99 -17.37
C ALA A 213 -19.02 3.59 -18.01
N TYR A 214 -20.16 2.89 -18.10
CA TYR A 214 -20.26 1.55 -18.65
C TYR A 214 -21.21 1.55 -19.85
N PRO A 215 -20.96 0.71 -20.87
CA PRO A 215 -21.97 0.40 -21.88
C PRO A 215 -23.27 -0.08 -21.24
N GLU A 216 -24.41 0.18 -21.89
CA GLU A 216 -25.72 -0.29 -21.42
C GLU A 216 -25.78 -1.81 -21.32
N THR A 217 -25.11 -2.50 -22.24
CA THR A 217 -25.01 -3.96 -22.28
C THR A 217 -24.04 -4.56 -21.25
N TYR A 218 -23.32 -3.73 -20.48
CA TYR A 218 -22.33 -4.21 -19.52
C TYR A 218 -23.00 -4.81 -18.28
N LYS A 219 -22.74 -6.11 -18.03
CA LYS A 219 -23.20 -6.85 -16.84
C LYS A 219 -22.05 -7.04 -15.85
N PHE A 220 -22.28 -6.66 -14.59
CA PHE A 220 -21.31 -6.87 -13.51
C PHE A 220 -21.22 -8.35 -13.14
N LYS A 221 -20.00 -8.86 -12.93
CA LYS A 221 -19.84 -10.23 -12.40
C LYS A 221 -20.49 -10.36 -11.02
N LYS A 222 -21.21 -11.47 -10.81
CA LYS A 222 -21.99 -11.75 -9.59
C LYS A 222 -22.98 -10.64 -9.23
N ASP A 223 -23.49 -9.93 -10.24
CA ASP A 223 -24.41 -8.79 -10.08
C ASP A 223 -23.93 -7.77 -9.04
N SER A 224 -22.60 -7.58 -8.97
CA SER A 224 -21.99 -6.71 -8.00
C SER A 224 -20.85 -5.91 -8.60
N ILE A 225 -21.07 -4.60 -8.71
CA ILE A 225 -20.02 -3.63 -9.06
C ILE A 225 -18.82 -3.74 -8.11
N TYR A 226 -19.03 -4.11 -6.84
CA TYR A 226 -17.96 -4.30 -5.86
C TYR A 226 -17.08 -5.49 -6.19
N TYR A 227 -17.67 -6.63 -6.52
CA TYR A 227 -16.93 -7.83 -6.92
C TYR A 227 -16.25 -7.63 -8.28
N ASP A 228 -16.98 -7.07 -9.24
CA ASP A 228 -16.47 -6.84 -10.59
C ASP A 228 -15.29 -5.87 -10.61
N ALA A 229 -15.28 -4.82 -9.79
CA ALA A 229 -14.15 -3.89 -9.68
C ALA A 229 -12.85 -4.55 -9.17
N VAL A 230 -12.96 -5.63 -8.39
CA VAL A 230 -11.80 -6.40 -7.90
C VAL A 230 -11.25 -7.30 -9.01
N VAL A 231 -12.13 -7.96 -9.76
CA VAL A 231 -11.76 -8.94 -10.80
C VAL A 231 -11.36 -8.25 -12.12
N ASN A 232 -12.05 -7.17 -12.47
CA ASN A 232 -11.92 -6.44 -13.74
C ASN A 232 -11.58 -4.95 -13.51
N PRO A 233 -10.53 -4.59 -12.73
CA PRO A 233 -10.30 -3.20 -12.31
C PRO A 233 -10.15 -2.19 -13.45
N LYS A 234 -9.67 -2.61 -14.63
CA LYS A 234 -9.50 -1.71 -15.78
C LYS A 234 -10.84 -1.16 -16.29
N LYS A 235 -11.89 -1.98 -16.28
CA LYS A 235 -13.23 -1.62 -16.75
C LYS A 235 -13.91 -0.57 -15.85
N HIS A 236 -13.41 -0.42 -14.63
CA HIS A 236 -13.95 0.50 -13.62
C HIS A 236 -13.14 1.80 -13.50
N LEU A 237 -12.11 2.01 -14.34
CA LEU A 237 -11.24 3.18 -14.24
C LEU A 237 -11.98 4.49 -14.48
N VAL A 238 -12.84 4.54 -15.51
CA VAL A 238 -13.65 5.74 -15.82
C VAL A 238 -14.63 6.03 -14.69
N ALA A 239 -15.35 5.02 -14.20
CA ALA A 239 -16.24 5.16 -13.05
C ALA A 239 -15.49 5.62 -11.79
N PHE A 240 -14.26 5.14 -11.57
CA PHE A 240 -13.43 5.56 -10.45
C PHE A 240 -13.04 7.04 -10.53
N CYS A 241 -12.85 7.58 -11.74
CA CYS A 241 -12.64 9.02 -11.96
C CYS A 241 -13.91 9.82 -11.72
N LYS A 242 -15.06 9.36 -12.20
CA LYS A 242 -16.35 10.02 -11.93
C LYS A 242 -16.66 10.10 -10.43
N LEU A 243 -16.31 9.07 -9.67
CA LEU A 243 -16.40 9.14 -8.20
C LEU A 243 -15.54 10.28 -7.62
N ALA A 244 -14.35 10.55 -8.17
CA ALA A 244 -13.52 11.65 -7.73
C ALA A 244 -14.08 13.02 -8.17
N GLU A 245 -14.67 13.12 -9.37
CA GLU A 245 -15.36 14.32 -9.85
C GLU A 245 -16.55 14.68 -8.96
N ILE A 246 -17.41 13.70 -8.65
CA ILE A 246 -18.54 13.87 -7.71
C ILE A 246 -18.04 14.37 -6.35
N CYS A 247 -16.91 13.83 -5.86
CA CYS A 247 -16.33 14.29 -4.61
C CYS A 247 -15.90 15.76 -4.68
N GLU A 248 -15.21 16.17 -5.74
CA GLU A 248 -14.74 17.56 -5.89
C GLU A 248 -15.90 18.54 -6.09
N SER A 249 -16.88 18.21 -6.94
CA SER A 249 -18.04 19.07 -7.21
C SER A 249 -18.93 19.27 -5.98
N ASN A 250 -19.03 18.28 -5.10
CA ASN A 250 -19.82 18.37 -3.87
C ASN A 250 -18.99 18.71 -2.62
N LYS A 251 -17.71 19.11 -2.77
CA LYS A 251 -16.78 19.40 -1.65
C LYS A 251 -16.67 18.25 -0.64
N PHE A 252 -16.84 17.01 -1.09
CA PHE A 252 -16.55 15.82 -0.29
C PHE A 252 -15.04 15.58 -0.22
N LYS A 253 -14.63 14.64 0.64
CA LYS A 253 -13.22 14.27 0.77
C LYS A 253 -12.69 13.67 -0.55
N SER A 254 -11.86 14.41 -1.26
CA SER A 254 -11.19 13.97 -2.49
C SER A 254 -10.27 12.76 -2.26
N PHE A 255 -10.00 12.02 -3.33
CA PHE A 255 -9.08 10.89 -3.33
C PHE A 255 -8.32 10.79 -4.65
N GLN A 256 -7.24 10.01 -4.66
CA GLN A 256 -6.40 9.82 -5.84
C GLN A 256 -7.05 8.80 -6.78
N SER A 257 -7.67 9.23 -7.89
CA SER A 257 -8.22 8.34 -8.92
C SER A 257 -7.12 7.72 -9.80
N PHE A 258 -6.12 8.51 -10.17
CA PHE A 258 -4.95 8.07 -10.95
C PHE A 258 -3.67 8.01 -10.09
N PRO A 259 -2.95 6.89 -10.01
CA PRO A 259 -1.69 6.81 -9.28
C PRO A 259 -0.66 7.89 -9.65
N LEU A 260 0.11 8.35 -8.65
CA LEU A 260 1.21 9.31 -8.82
C LEU A 260 2.44 8.91 -8.01
N ARG A 261 3.62 9.25 -8.52
CA ARG A 261 4.88 9.20 -7.77
C ARG A 261 5.21 10.57 -7.16
N LYS A 262 4.76 10.79 -5.91
CA LYS A 262 4.93 12.09 -5.22
C LYS A 262 6.32 12.27 -4.59
N THR A 263 6.98 11.17 -4.21
CA THR A 263 8.25 11.19 -3.49
C THR A 263 9.42 11.66 -4.35
N PHE A 264 10.27 12.51 -3.80
CA PHE A 264 11.56 12.91 -4.38
C PHE A 264 12.70 11.94 -4.03
N ILE A 265 12.45 10.97 -3.15
CA ILE A 265 13.45 9.96 -2.78
C ILE A 265 13.47 8.87 -3.87
N PRO A 266 14.66 8.54 -4.44
CA PRO A 266 14.74 7.55 -5.50
C PRO A 266 14.21 6.19 -5.06
N SER A 267 13.56 5.50 -5.98
CA SER A 267 12.87 4.24 -5.73
C SER A 267 13.54 3.05 -6.39
N TYR A 268 13.14 1.85 -5.98
CA TYR A 268 13.69 0.61 -6.50
C TYR A 268 13.35 0.41 -7.98
N ILE A 269 14.38 0.34 -8.81
CA ILE A 269 14.29 -0.07 -10.22
C ILE A 269 14.66 -1.55 -10.33
N THR A 270 14.20 -2.21 -11.39
CA THR A 270 14.59 -3.59 -11.69
C THR A 270 15.81 -3.59 -12.60
N ILE A 271 16.82 -4.40 -12.30
CA ILE A 271 18.01 -4.61 -13.14
C ILE A 271 18.11 -6.11 -13.42
N ASP A 272 17.98 -6.48 -14.69
CA ASP A 272 18.34 -7.79 -15.19
C ASP A 272 19.70 -7.75 -15.90
N THR A 273 20.19 -8.89 -16.38
CA THR A 273 21.49 -9.00 -17.06
C THR A 273 21.59 -8.06 -18.29
N MET A 274 20.49 -7.83 -19.02
CA MET A 274 20.51 -6.94 -20.19
C MET A 274 20.66 -5.48 -19.77
N ILE A 275 19.91 -5.05 -18.75
CA ILE A 275 20.03 -3.70 -18.19
C ILE A 275 21.42 -3.49 -17.59
N LEU A 276 21.95 -4.49 -16.88
CA LEU A 276 23.29 -4.46 -16.31
C LEU A 276 24.36 -4.24 -17.39
N ASN A 277 24.33 -5.04 -18.46
CA ASN A 277 25.29 -4.92 -19.57
C ASN A 277 25.22 -3.54 -20.24
N ASN A 278 24.01 -3.07 -20.54
CA ASN A 278 23.83 -1.83 -21.30
C ASN A 278 24.11 -0.56 -20.48
N HIS A 279 23.80 -0.55 -19.18
CA HIS A 279 23.79 0.68 -18.38
C HIS A 279 24.85 0.72 -17.28
N ILE A 280 25.32 -0.43 -16.78
CA ILE A 280 26.32 -0.49 -15.71
C ILE A 280 27.69 -0.84 -16.29
N LEU A 281 27.79 -1.95 -17.03
CA LEU A 281 29.04 -2.39 -17.65
C LEU A 281 29.37 -1.61 -18.92
N GLN A 282 28.36 -1.11 -19.62
CA GLN A 282 28.46 -0.38 -20.90
C GLN A 282 29.18 -1.21 -21.98
N ASP A 283 28.99 -2.53 -21.98
CA ASP A 283 29.59 -3.45 -22.94
C ASP A 283 28.51 -4.30 -23.62
N SER A 284 28.17 -3.93 -24.86
CA SER A 284 27.14 -4.58 -25.67
C SER A 284 27.55 -5.97 -26.18
N LYS A 285 28.87 -6.26 -26.27
CA LYS A 285 29.40 -7.53 -26.78
C LYS A 285 29.20 -8.68 -25.78
N ARG A 286 29.08 -8.37 -24.49
CA ARG A 286 28.97 -9.36 -23.40
C ARG A 286 27.57 -9.93 -23.16
N SER A 287 26.58 -9.56 -23.98
CA SER A 287 25.20 -10.03 -23.82
C SER A 287 25.00 -11.54 -24.01
N LYS A 288 25.96 -12.22 -24.67
CA LYS A 288 25.93 -13.67 -24.92
C LYS A 288 26.72 -14.50 -23.88
N LEU A 289 27.41 -13.87 -22.93
CA LEU A 289 28.20 -14.57 -21.92
C LEU A 289 27.32 -15.13 -20.81
N ASP A 290 27.86 -16.10 -20.05
CA ASP A 290 27.19 -16.66 -18.89
C ASP A 290 26.78 -15.57 -17.88
N LYS A 291 25.57 -15.69 -17.34
CA LYS A 291 24.99 -14.70 -16.42
C LYS A 291 25.83 -14.59 -15.15
N THR A 292 26.34 -15.69 -14.63
CA THR A 292 27.16 -15.72 -13.41
C THR A 292 28.45 -14.95 -13.63
N TYR A 293 29.08 -15.15 -14.79
CA TYR A 293 30.26 -14.38 -15.18
C TYR A 293 29.99 -12.87 -15.25
N ILE A 294 28.91 -12.46 -15.93
CA ILE A 294 28.55 -11.04 -16.08
C ILE A 294 28.28 -10.40 -14.71
N TRP A 295 27.46 -11.04 -13.88
CA TRP A 295 27.13 -10.53 -12.55
C TRP A 295 28.34 -10.55 -11.61
N GLY A 296 29.25 -11.52 -11.74
CA GLY A 296 30.50 -11.60 -10.98
C GLY A 296 31.46 -10.43 -11.22
N LYS A 297 31.31 -9.69 -12.34
CA LYS A 297 32.06 -8.46 -12.60
C LYS A 297 31.60 -7.28 -11.75
N VAL A 298 30.37 -7.30 -11.24
CA VAL A 298 29.79 -6.19 -10.45
C VAL A 298 29.50 -6.56 -9.00
N LEU A 299 29.27 -7.83 -8.70
CA LEU A 299 28.86 -8.34 -7.39
C LEU A 299 29.81 -9.40 -6.87
N ASN A 300 29.87 -9.53 -5.54
CA ASN A 300 30.45 -10.71 -4.92
C ASN A 300 29.39 -11.82 -4.77
N LEU A 301 29.34 -12.73 -5.75
CA LEU A 301 28.38 -13.84 -5.80
C LEU A 301 28.64 -14.93 -4.74
N SER A 302 29.80 -14.94 -4.08
CA SER A 302 30.05 -15.86 -2.95
C SER A 302 29.44 -15.37 -1.64
N SER A 303 28.96 -14.13 -1.59
CA SER A 303 28.37 -13.54 -0.38
C SER A 303 27.07 -14.24 0.05
N LYS A 304 26.82 -14.24 1.37
CA LYS A 304 25.66 -14.90 2.00
C LYS A 304 24.32 -14.66 1.30
N PRO A 305 24.00 -13.43 0.82
CA PRO A 305 22.75 -13.18 0.12
C PRO A 305 22.54 -13.99 -1.18
N PHE A 306 23.58 -14.50 -1.83
CA PHE A 306 23.45 -15.25 -3.10
C PHE A 306 23.43 -16.78 -2.94
N LYS A 307 23.81 -17.32 -1.77
CA LYS A 307 23.76 -18.78 -1.49
C LYS A 307 22.39 -19.39 -1.81
N GLY A 308 22.36 -20.58 -2.40
CA GLY A 308 21.12 -21.29 -2.74
C GLY A 308 20.19 -21.50 -1.54
N GLN A 309 18.90 -21.67 -1.82
CA GLN A 309 17.86 -21.90 -0.80
C GLN A 309 16.88 -22.98 -1.25
N GLY A 310 16.11 -23.49 -0.29
CA GLY A 310 15.18 -24.60 -0.51
C GLY A 310 15.90 -25.95 -0.58
N PRO A 311 15.14 -27.05 -0.70
CA PRO A 311 15.70 -28.38 -0.88
C PRO A 311 16.65 -28.38 -2.09
N ASN A 312 17.83 -29.00 -1.91
CA ASN A 312 18.88 -29.11 -2.93
C ASN A 312 19.28 -27.78 -3.59
N ASN A 313 19.20 -26.65 -2.86
CA ASN A 313 19.50 -25.33 -3.39
C ASN A 313 18.66 -24.96 -4.64
N SER A 314 17.44 -25.46 -4.76
CA SER A 314 16.56 -25.24 -5.94
C SER A 314 16.23 -23.77 -6.22
N ILE A 315 16.27 -22.90 -5.21
CA ILE A 315 15.97 -21.47 -5.32
C ILE A 315 17.27 -20.66 -5.32
N GLN A 316 17.66 -20.15 -6.50
CA GLN A 316 18.94 -19.48 -6.71
C GLN A 316 18.78 -18.11 -7.38
N PHE A 317 19.85 -17.33 -7.36
CA PHE A 317 19.91 -16.07 -8.11
C PHE A 317 20.00 -16.36 -9.61
N ARG A 318 19.06 -15.83 -10.40
CA ARG A 318 18.98 -16.03 -11.86
C ARG A 318 19.16 -14.74 -12.67
N GLY A 319 19.91 -13.78 -12.11
CA GLY A 319 20.32 -12.57 -12.81
C GLY A 319 19.29 -11.42 -12.76
N THR A 320 18.56 -11.28 -11.66
CA THR A 320 17.62 -10.16 -11.47
C THR A 320 17.66 -9.61 -10.05
N ILE A 321 17.83 -8.30 -9.94
CA ILE A 321 17.79 -7.56 -8.69
C ILE A 321 16.82 -6.39 -8.80
N MET A 322 16.41 -5.86 -7.65
CA MET A 322 15.80 -4.55 -7.56
C MET A 322 16.64 -3.66 -6.64
N THR A 323 16.85 -2.40 -6.98
CA THR A 323 17.69 -1.51 -6.16
C THR A 323 17.32 -0.05 -6.29
N ASP A 324 17.45 0.71 -5.19
CA ASP A 324 17.41 2.18 -5.18
C ASP A 324 18.82 2.80 -5.14
N GLY A 325 19.86 2.03 -5.48
CA GLY A 325 21.26 2.46 -5.44
C GLY A 325 21.90 2.42 -4.05
N ILE A 326 21.14 2.06 -3.00
CA ILE A 326 21.64 1.92 -1.62
C ILE A 326 21.26 0.56 -1.05
N GLY A 327 19.97 0.21 -1.10
CA GLY A 327 19.47 -1.11 -0.79
C GLY A 327 19.28 -1.95 -2.05
N ILE A 328 19.41 -3.25 -1.89
CA ILE A 328 19.28 -4.23 -2.96
C ILE A 328 18.34 -5.35 -2.50
N SER A 329 17.44 -5.74 -3.39
CA SER A 329 16.57 -6.89 -3.25
C SER A 329 16.96 -7.89 -4.33
N ILE A 330 17.51 -9.03 -3.93
CA ILE A 330 17.94 -10.11 -4.81
C ILE A 330 16.75 -11.02 -5.06
N VAL A 331 16.37 -11.22 -6.31
CA VAL A 331 15.31 -12.13 -6.70
C VAL A 331 15.92 -13.52 -6.89
N LYS A 332 15.42 -14.49 -6.14
CA LYS A 332 15.77 -15.90 -6.27
C LYS A 332 14.59 -16.73 -6.71
N GLN A 333 14.84 -17.66 -7.62
CA GLN A 333 13.82 -18.46 -8.29
C GLN A 333 14.42 -19.75 -8.83
N ASN A 334 13.56 -20.70 -9.15
CA ASN A 334 13.89 -22.00 -9.72
C ASN A 334 13.85 -22.01 -11.26
N PHE A 335 13.41 -20.93 -11.89
CA PHE A 335 13.37 -20.76 -13.35
C PHE A 335 14.11 -19.49 -13.79
N ASP A 336 14.43 -19.38 -15.07
CA ASP A 336 15.13 -18.21 -15.62
C ASP A 336 14.20 -17.00 -15.85
N THR A 337 14.73 -15.78 -15.66
CA THR A 337 13.92 -14.55 -15.84
C THR A 337 13.57 -14.33 -17.31
N SER A 338 12.27 -14.23 -17.62
CA SER A 338 11.75 -13.85 -18.93
C SER A 338 11.88 -12.33 -19.19
N LYS A 339 11.99 -11.92 -20.47
CA LYS A 339 12.01 -10.49 -20.86
C LYS A 339 10.74 -9.78 -20.37
N GLY A 340 10.90 -8.65 -19.67
CA GLY A 340 9.79 -7.88 -19.10
C GLY A 340 9.29 -8.38 -17.74
N GLY A 341 9.97 -9.37 -17.15
CA GLY A 341 9.54 -10.07 -15.94
C GLY A 341 8.60 -11.23 -16.27
N THR A 342 8.30 -12.05 -15.26
CA THR A 342 7.21 -13.02 -15.34
C THR A 342 5.91 -12.25 -15.59
N GLY A 343 5.34 -12.38 -16.79
CA GLY A 343 4.04 -11.84 -17.12
C GLY A 343 3.03 -12.27 -16.06
N ASN A 344 2.19 -11.34 -15.61
CA ASN A 344 1.17 -11.50 -14.57
C ASN A 344 1.34 -12.80 -13.79
N ILE A 345 2.28 -12.85 -12.82
CA ILE A 345 2.02 -13.73 -11.69
C ILE A 345 0.66 -13.25 -11.23
N LYS A 346 -0.40 -14.01 -11.55
CA LYS A 346 -1.71 -13.80 -10.97
C LYS A 346 -1.38 -13.58 -9.51
N THR A 347 -1.55 -12.37 -9.00
CA THR A 347 -1.61 -12.19 -7.57
C THR A 347 -2.61 -13.26 -7.17
N ARG A 348 -2.15 -14.28 -6.44
CA ARG A 348 -3.05 -15.19 -5.76
C ARG A 348 -3.85 -14.27 -4.85
N LEU A 349 -4.92 -13.69 -5.38
CA LEU A 349 -5.87 -12.86 -4.66
C LEU A 349 -6.70 -13.72 -3.72
N VAL A 350 -6.49 -15.04 -3.79
CA VAL A 350 -6.88 -16.03 -2.80
C VAL A 350 -5.57 -16.57 -2.22
N ASP A 351 -5.00 -15.86 -1.24
CA ASP A 351 -4.10 -16.52 -0.29
C ASP A 351 -4.96 -17.54 0.46
N GLU A 352 -4.45 -18.77 0.66
CA GLU A 352 -5.04 -19.75 1.57
C GLU A 352 -5.42 -19.05 2.88
N GLU A 353 -6.73 -19.01 3.13
CA GLU A 353 -7.29 -18.45 4.34
C GLU A 353 -6.71 -19.21 5.54
N PHE A 354 -6.37 -18.52 6.63
CA PHE A 354 -5.90 -19.19 7.84
C PHE A 354 -7.08 -20.03 8.34
N LYS A 355 -6.86 -21.35 8.53
CA LYS A 355 -7.90 -22.25 9.06
C LYS A 355 -8.36 -21.78 10.44
N TYR A 356 -9.65 -21.88 10.69
CA TYR A 356 -10.17 -21.72 12.04
C TYR A 356 -9.87 -22.99 12.86
N ILE A 357 -9.57 -22.83 14.15
CA ILE A 357 -9.31 -23.97 15.05
C ILE A 357 -10.56 -24.86 15.21
N GLU A 358 -11.75 -24.32 15.01
CA GLU A 358 -12.99 -25.10 15.02
C GLU A 358 -13.15 -26.00 13.79
N GLN A 359 -12.37 -25.75 12.73
CA GLN A 359 -12.45 -26.47 11.45
C GLN A 359 -11.40 -27.57 11.32
N ILE A 360 -10.53 -27.77 12.32
CA ILE A 360 -9.56 -28.87 12.29
C ILE A 360 -10.20 -30.17 12.83
N PRO A 361 -9.81 -31.35 12.32
CA PRO A 361 -10.28 -32.63 12.83
C PRO A 361 -10.02 -32.78 14.33
N LYS A 362 -10.89 -33.53 15.02
CA LYS A 362 -10.79 -33.72 16.48
C LYS A 362 -9.44 -34.32 16.91
N ASP A 363 -8.89 -35.25 16.15
CA ASP A 363 -7.59 -35.87 16.46
C ASP A 363 -6.44 -34.85 16.36
N GLU A 364 -6.49 -33.96 15.36
CA GLU A 364 -5.52 -32.86 15.21
C GLU A 364 -5.67 -31.85 16.35
N LEU A 365 -6.91 -31.56 16.78
CA LEU A 365 -7.19 -30.66 17.90
C LEU A 365 -6.66 -31.21 19.23
N LEU A 366 -6.88 -32.50 19.52
CA LEU A 366 -6.33 -33.16 20.70
C LEU A 366 -4.80 -33.14 20.72
N ALA A 367 -4.15 -33.25 19.55
CA ALA A 367 -2.70 -33.11 19.44
C ALA A 367 -2.18 -31.69 19.70
N THR A 368 -3.05 -30.68 19.78
CA THR A 368 -2.68 -29.29 20.10
C THR A 368 -2.70 -28.97 21.60
N THR A 369 -3.26 -29.85 22.43
CA THR A 369 -3.41 -29.64 23.87
C THR A 369 -2.06 -29.46 24.56
N GLN A 370 -2.02 -28.56 25.55
CA GLN A 370 -0.83 -28.07 26.28
C GLN A 370 0.20 -27.27 25.45
N LYS A 371 -0.09 -26.94 24.18
CA LYS A 371 0.80 -26.18 23.28
C LYS A 371 0.19 -24.86 22.83
N CYS A 372 -1.06 -24.59 23.17
CA CYS A 372 -1.83 -23.48 22.64
C CYS A 372 -1.51 -22.17 23.34
N VAL A 373 -1.21 -21.16 22.52
CA VAL A 373 -1.02 -19.78 22.95
C VAL A 373 -2.07 -18.91 22.28
N PHE A 374 -2.98 -18.38 23.08
CA PHE A 374 -4.00 -17.44 22.64
C PHE A 374 -3.42 -16.04 22.54
N ILE A 375 -3.65 -15.37 21.41
CA ILE A 375 -3.08 -14.07 21.11
C ILE A 375 -4.19 -13.07 20.77
N ASP A 376 -4.29 -12.02 21.57
CA ASP A 376 -5.13 -10.86 21.34
C ASP A 376 -4.29 -9.69 20.76
N PRO A 377 -4.56 -9.26 19.50
CA PRO A 377 -3.90 -8.10 18.89
C PRO A 377 -4.58 -6.78 19.30
N GLY A 378 -3.92 -6.01 20.16
CA GLY A 378 -4.38 -4.69 20.59
C GLY A 378 -3.68 -3.48 19.92
N ARG A 379 -3.97 -2.28 20.46
CA ARG A 379 -3.35 -1.01 20.01
C ARG A 379 -2.18 -0.54 20.87
N ARG A 380 -2.24 -0.81 22.18
CA ARG A 380 -1.16 -0.46 23.14
C ARG A 380 -0.19 -1.62 23.25
N ASP A 381 -0.72 -2.77 23.63
CA ASP A 381 -0.10 -4.07 23.46
C ASP A 381 -0.42 -4.51 22.04
N LEU A 382 0.59 -4.51 21.18
CA LEU A 382 0.43 -4.96 19.81
C LEU A 382 0.13 -6.46 19.76
N LEU A 383 0.61 -7.18 20.78
CA LEU A 383 0.24 -8.56 21.08
C LEU A 383 0.17 -8.75 22.59
N TYR A 384 -0.92 -9.34 23.03
CA TYR A 384 -1.06 -9.96 24.34
C TYR A 384 -1.20 -11.46 24.11
N CYS A 385 -0.30 -12.25 24.69
CA CYS A 385 -0.28 -13.70 24.53
C CYS A 385 -0.48 -14.36 25.90
N MET A 386 -1.29 -15.43 25.92
CA MET A 386 -1.57 -16.23 27.12
C MET A 386 -1.52 -17.71 26.74
N HIS A 387 -0.75 -18.49 27.50
CA HIS A 387 -0.73 -19.95 27.34
C HIS A 387 -2.02 -20.55 27.88
N GLU A 388 -2.49 -21.67 27.32
CA GLU A 388 -3.73 -22.33 27.77
C GLU A 388 -3.67 -22.77 29.25
N ASN A 389 -2.48 -23.13 29.75
CA ASN A 389 -2.28 -23.50 31.15
C ASN A 389 -2.11 -22.29 32.09
N SER A 390 -2.27 -21.05 31.60
CA SER A 390 -2.13 -19.86 32.42
C SER A 390 -3.29 -19.76 33.44
N THR A 391 -2.96 -19.62 34.72
CA THR A 391 -3.94 -19.43 35.80
C THR A 391 -3.80 -18.05 36.45
N ILE A 392 -4.70 -17.72 37.38
CA ILE A 392 -4.60 -16.47 38.16
C ILE A 392 -3.30 -16.44 38.99
N ASN A 393 -2.91 -17.59 39.53
CA ASN A 393 -1.75 -17.76 40.40
C ASN A 393 -0.45 -17.95 39.62
N ASP A 394 -0.47 -18.67 38.50
CA ASP A 394 0.66 -18.82 37.58
C ASP A 394 0.35 -18.22 36.20
N LYS A 395 0.75 -16.97 36.00
CA LYS A 395 0.49 -16.23 34.76
C LYS A 395 1.55 -16.51 33.71
N GLN A 396 1.19 -17.36 32.76
CA GLN A 396 2.01 -17.66 31.58
C GLN A 396 1.68 -16.70 30.44
N ILE A 397 2.12 -15.45 30.59
CA ILE A 397 1.78 -14.35 29.67
C ILE A 397 3.00 -13.73 28.99
N TYR A 398 2.79 -13.20 27.78
CA TYR A 398 3.78 -12.39 27.05
C TYR A 398 3.12 -11.17 26.42
N ARG A 399 3.78 -10.01 26.51
CA ARG A 399 3.29 -8.76 25.94
C ARG A 399 4.31 -8.15 25.00
N PHE A 400 3.90 -7.91 23.76
CA PHE A 400 4.68 -7.14 22.80
C PHE A 400 4.08 -5.75 22.64
N THR A 401 4.76 -4.73 23.15
CA THR A 401 4.20 -3.38 23.24
C THR A 401 4.61 -2.49 22.07
N ARG A 402 3.80 -1.45 21.80
CA ARG A 402 4.15 -0.39 20.85
C ARG A 402 5.49 0.29 21.19
N ASN A 403 5.76 0.52 22.47
CA ASN A 403 6.99 1.17 22.92
C ASN A 403 8.21 0.29 22.69
N GLN A 404 8.10 -1.01 22.98
CA GLN A 404 9.14 -1.99 22.68
C GLN A 404 9.47 -1.98 21.19
N LYS A 405 8.46 -2.13 20.33
CA LYS A 405 8.65 -2.08 18.87
C LYS A 405 9.27 -0.75 18.43
N ALA A 406 8.83 0.39 18.97
CA ALA A 406 9.39 1.69 18.62
C ALA A 406 10.88 1.82 18.99
N LYS A 407 11.28 1.25 20.14
CA LYS A 407 12.69 1.18 20.58
C LYS A 407 13.50 0.26 19.66
N GLU A 408 13.01 -0.95 19.42
CA GLU A 408 13.68 -1.95 18.57
C GLU A 408 13.85 -1.47 17.12
N THR A 409 12.83 -0.82 16.56
CA THR A 409 12.84 -0.31 15.18
C THR A 409 13.55 1.04 15.04
N LYS A 410 13.86 1.70 16.17
CA LYS A 410 14.35 3.08 16.25
C LYS A 410 13.43 4.10 15.57
N SER A 411 12.13 3.78 15.40
CA SER A 411 11.20 4.58 14.60
C SER A 411 11.02 6.01 15.13
N THR A 412 10.92 6.16 16.46
CA THR A 412 10.84 7.48 17.12
C THR A 412 12.12 8.29 16.93
N LYS A 413 13.30 7.67 17.08
CA LYS A 413 14.60 8.33 16.87
C LYS A 413 14.72 8.83 15.43
N LEU A 414 14.42 7.98 14.45
CA LEU A 414 14.47 8.34 13.03
C LEU A 414 13.44 9.41 12.66
N LYS A 415 12.26 9.41 13.28
CA LYS A 415 11.26 10.47 13.09
C LYS A 415 11.74 11.82 13.62
N LYS A 416 12.25 11.86 14.85
CA LYS A 416 12.79 13.08 15.46
C LYS A 416 13.94 13.67 14.64
N LEU A 417 14.89 12.81 14.22
CA LEU A 417 16.01 13.22 13.35
C LEU A 417 15.53 13.92 12.08
N ARG A 418 14.52 13.37 11.39
CA ARG A 418 13.95 13.97 10.17
C ARG A 418 13.21 15.28 10.39
N GLN A 419 12.72 15.53 11.60
CA GLN A 419 12.01 16.76 11.93
C GLN A 419 12.99 17.86 12.34
N GLN A 420 13.97 17.52 13.18
CA GLN A 420 14.96 18.46 13.71
C GLN A 420 15.95 18.96 12.66
N LEU A 421 16.40 18.08 11.76
CA LEU A 421 17.38 18.43 10.74
C LEU A 421 16.76 18.94 9.44
N LYS A 422 15.43 19.10 9.37
CA LYS A 422 14.81 19.56 8.13
C LYS A 422 15.07 21.06 7.93
N PRO A 423 15.69 21.47 6.80
CA PRO A 423 15.90 22.87 6.49
C PRO A 423 14.59 23.65 6.27
N ASN A 424 14.59 24.96 6.58
CA ASN A 424 13.41 25.83 6.45
C ASN A 424 12.96 26.01 4.99
N ASP A 425 13.90 26.10 4.05
CA ASP A 425 13.61 26.21 2.62
C ASP A 425 12.92 24.95 2.06
N ILE A 426 13.28 23.77 2.55
CA ILE A 426 12.59 22.51 2.23
C ILE A 426 11.19 22.50 2.83
N GLN A 427 11.01 22.99 4.05
CA GLN A 427 9.69 23.11 4.68
C GLN A 427 8.78 24.08 3.89
N GLU A 428 9.33 25.18 3.39
CA GLU A 428 8.62 26.12 2.52
C GLU A 428 8.19 25.46 1.20
N CYS A 429 9.08 24.70 0.55
CA CYS A 429 8.77 23.93 -0.66
C CYS A 429 7.63 22.92 -0.42
N GLU A 430 7.66 22.20 0.71
CA GLU A 430 6.58 21.28 1.10
C GLU A 430 5.26 22.02 1.36
N ASN A 431 5.31 23.18 2.01
CA ASN A 431 4.14 24.00 2.27
C ASN A 431 3.52 24.50 0.95
N ARG A 432 4.33 24.95 -0.02
CA ARG A 432 3.86 25.33 -1.36
C ARG A 432 3.14 24.18 -2.07
N LEU A 433 3.74 22.99 -2.05
CA LEU A 433 3.12 21.76 -2.60
C LEU A 433 1.84 21.34 -1.88
N SER A 434 1.68 21.70 -0.60
CA SER A 434 0.48 21.35 0.16
C SER A 434 -0.73 22.22 -0.18
N LYS A 435 -0.50 23.42 -0.74
CA LYS A 435 -1.56 24.37 -1.13
C LYS A 435 -2.30 23.93 -2.40
N CYS A 436 -1.63 23.22 -3.30
CA CYS A 436 -2.25 22.64 -4.49
C CYS A 436 -2.65 21.18 -4.22
N SER A 437 -3.80 20.76 -4.76
CA SER A 437 -4.27 19.38 -4.58
C SER A 437 -3.73 18.48 -5.69
N PRO A 438 -2.77 17.59 -5.42
CA PRO A 438 -2.41 16.55 -6.39
C PRO A 438 -3.55 15.56 -6.59
N LEU A 439 -4.69 15.67 -5.89
CA LEU A 439 -5.81 14.75 -6.03
C LEU A 439 -6.82 15.22 -7.08
N THR A 440 -6.69 16.46 -7.57
CA THR A 440 -7.69 17.05 -8.46
C THR A 440 -7.88 16.30 -9.77
N VAL A 441 -9.13 16.14 -10.18
CA VAL A 441 -9.49 15.65 -11.52
C VAL A 441 -9.78 16.77 -12.51
N LYS A 442 -9.74 18.03 -12.07
CA LYS A 442 -9.86 19.21 -12.95
C LYS A 442 -8.55 19.45 -13.69
N LYS A 443 -8.66 19.80 -14.98
CA LYS A 443 -7.53 20.00 -15.89
C LYS A 443 -6.61 21.12 -15.38
N GLU A 444 -7.19 22.27 -15.08
CA GLU A 444 -6.49 23.50 -14.68
C GLU A 444 -5.77 23.31 -13.34
N GLY A 445 -6.45 22.69 -12.36
CA GLY A 445 -5.87 22.42 -11.05
C GLY A 445 -4.69 21.44 -11.11
N PHE A 446 -4.72 20.47 -12.03
CA PHE A 446 -3.59 19.56 -12.20
C PHE A 446 -2.41 20.23 -12.92
N ILE A 447 -2.67 21.11 -13.90
CA ILE A 447 -1.64 21.94 -14.54
C ILE A 447 -0.94 22.83 -13.50
N GLU A 448 -1.71 23.48 -12.62
CA GLU A 448 -1.16 24.30 -11.54
C GLU A 448 -0.26 23.48 -10.60
N TYR A 449 -0.70 22.28 -10.22
CA TYR A 449 0.11 21.34 -9.43
C TYR A 449 1.45 21.01 -10.13
N LEU A 450 1.44 20.77 -11.45
CA LEU A 450 2.66 20.46 -12.21
C LEU A 450 3.64 21.64 -12.22
N LYS A 451 3.14 22.87 -12.43
CA LYS A 451 3.96 24.09 -12.42
C LYS A 451 4.61 24.33 -11.05
N ILE A 452 3.84 24.22 -9.97
CA ILE A 452 4.37 24.36 -8.60
C ILE A 452 5.39 23.25 -8.31
N ARG A 453 5.12 22.01 -8.73
CA ARG A 453 6.06 20.89 -8.56
C ARG A 453 7.35 21.13 -9.30
N ALA A 454 7.32 21.64 -10.52
CA ALA A 454 8.50 21.96 -11.31
C ALA A 454 9.39 22.99 -10.58
N GLN A 455 8.79 24.08 -10.08
CA GLN A 455 9.49 25.15 -9.35
C GLN A 455 10.29 24.64 -8.13
N VAL A 456 9.73 23.68 -7.39
CA VAL A 456 10.40 23.15 -6.18
C VAL A 456 11.29 21.93 -6.46
N THR A 457 11.24 21.36 -7.67
CA THR A 457 11.85 20.05 -7.95
C THR A 457 13.36 20.04 -7.73
N SER A 458 14.09 21.06 -8.20
CA SER A 458 15.55 21.12 -8.06
C SER A 458 15.98 21.06 -6.58
N LYS A 459 15.44 21.95 -5.74
CA LYS A 459 15.73 21.98 -4.30
C LYS A 459 15.32 20.68 -3.60
N MET A 460 14.12 20.18 -3.90
CA MET A 460 13.61 18.95 -3.27
C MET A 460 14.43 17.71 -3.67
N GLN A 461 14.87 17.60 -4.93
CA GLN A 461 15.73 16.51 -5.37
C GLN A 461 17.10 16.54 -4.71
N ALA A 462 17.74 17.72 -4.64
CA ALA A 462 19.02 17.89 -3.97
C ALA A 462 18.97 17.41 -2.52
N TYR A 463 17.90 17.74 -1.79
CA TYR A 463 17.72 17.30 -0.40
C TYR A 463 17.34 15.82 -0.28
N TYR A 464 16.38 15.31 -1.06
CA TYR A 464 15.85 13.95 -0.90
C TYR A 464 16.66 12.85 -1.62
N SER A 465 17.61 13.21 -2.49
CA SER A 465 18.47 12.31 -3.26
C SER A 465 19.96 12.50 -2.96
N ASN A 466 20.30 12.95 -1.75
CA ASN A 466 21.65 13.38 -1.37
C ASN A 466 22.69 12.28 -1.13
N GLU A 467 22.36 11.00 -1.28
CA GLU A 467 23.25 9.91 -0.84
C GLU A 467 24.51 9.71 -1.71
N ASP A 468 24.68 10.54 -2.72
CA ASP A 468 25.85 10.60 -3.59
C ASP A 468 26.91 11.56 -3.05
N VAL A 469 26.54 12.48 -2.14
CA VAL A 469 27.49 13.35 -1.47
C VAL A 469 28.38 12.51 -0.56
N GLU A 470 29.70 12.71 -0.69
CA GLU A 470 30.70 12.03 0.14
C GLU A 470 30.50 12.35 1.62
N LYS A 471 30.90 11.44 2.49
CA LYS A 471 30.60 11.57 3.92
C LYS A 471 31.17 12.86 4.50
N ASP A 472 32.35 13.26 4.04
CA ASP A 472 33.10 14.41 4.57
C ASP A 472 32.59 15.74 4.00
N GLN A 473 31.84 15.70 2.90
CA GLN A 473 31.23 16.88 2.26
C GLN A 473 29.75 17.07 2.66
N ARG A 474 29.20 16.20 3.50
CA ARG A 474 27.78 16.28 3.91
C ARG A 474 27.59 17.35 4.98
N LEU A 475 26.72 18.30 4.66
CA LEU A 475 26.24 19.25 5.66
C LEU A 475 25.49 18.52 6.80
N PRO A 476 25.51 19.03 8.04
CA PRO A 476 24.87 18.39 9.19
C PRO A 476 23.37 18.13 9.03
N ASN A 477 22.68 18.94 8.22
CA ASN A 477 21.25 18.83 7.92
C ASN A 477 20.93 17.86 6.76
N MET A 478 21.93 17.28 6.09
CA MET A 478 21.73 16.35 4.96
C MET A 478 21.49 14.91 5.42
N ILE A 479 20.22 14.51 5.42
CA ILE A 479 19.79 13.19 5.88
C ILE A 479 19.83 12.17 4.72
N PRO A 480 20.51 11.01 4.86
CA PRO A 480 20.52 9.98 3.82
C PRO A 480 19.24 9.13 3.84
N PHE A 481 18.18 9.60 3.18
CA PHE A 481 16.83 9.04 3.22
C PHE A 481 16.73 7.57 2.80
N ARG A 482 17.39 7.15 1.72
CA ARG A 482 17.44 5.76 1.25
C ARG A 482 18.13 4.84 2.27
N LYS A 483 19.22 5.31 2.90
CA LYS A 483 19.89 4.57 4.00
C LYS A 483 18.97 4.44 5.21
N LEU A 484 18.24 5.49 5.58
CA LEU A 484 17.26 5.42 6.66
C LEU A 484 16.09 4.48 6.35
N LYS A 485 15.59 4.48 5.11
CA LYS A 485 14.55 3.53 4.66
C LYS A 485 15.05 2.08 4.76
N LEU A 486 16.28 1.82 4.30
CA LEU A 486 16.90 0.50 4.42
C LEU A 486 17.08 0.09 5.89
N SER A 487 17.59 0.99 6.74
CA SER A 487 17.75 0.74 8.17
C SER A 487 16.40 0.46 8.85
N SER A 488 15.36 1.23 8.53
CA SER A 488 14.01 1.00 9.06
C SER A 488 13.48 -0.38 8.70
N TYR A 489 13.70 -0.85 7.47
CA TYR A 489 13.33 -2.20 7.05
C TYR A 489 14.13 -3.27 7.82
N ILE A 490 15.46 -3.12 7.91
CA ILE A 490 16.32 -4.07 8.62
C ILE A 490 15.93 -4.17 10.09
N ASN A 491 15.72 -3.03 10.77
CA ASN A 491 15.32 -3.03 12.18
C ASN A 491 13.93 -3.67 12.37
N GLN A 492 13.01 -3.52 11.41
CA GLN A 492 11.72 -4.20 11.45
C GLN A 492 11.86 -5.72 11.33
N VAL A 493 12.69 -6.20 10.40
CA VAL A 493 12.98 -7.64 10.26
C VAL A 493 13.62 -8.18 11.54
N GLN A 494 14.59 -7.47 12.11
CA GLN A 494 15.23 -7.86 13.37
C GLN A 494 14.25 -7.89 14.55
N SER A 495 13.37 -6.89 14.66
CA SER A 495 12.32 -6.83 15.68
C SER A 495 11.35 -8.02 15.56
N ASN A 496 10.93 -8.37 14.34
CA ASN A 496 10.10 -9.55 14.10
C ASN A 496 10.81 -10.84 14.52
N LYS A 497 12.09 -11.02 14.17
CA LYS A 497 12.88 -12.19 14.60
C LYS A 497 13.03 -12.28 16.12
N ARG A 498 13.24 -11.14 16.79
CA ARG A 498 13.29 -11.08 18.26
C ARG A 498 11.96 -11.47 18.87
N LEU A 499 10.85 -11.00 18.31
CA LEU A 499 9.51 -11.40 18.74
C LEU A 499 9.34 -12.93 18.63
N SER A 500 9.65 -13.53 17.48
CA SER A 500 9.58 -14.98 17.29
C SER A 500 10.46 -15.75 18.29
N LYS A 501 11.70 -15.31 18.50
CA LYS A 501 12.61 -15.92 19.49
C LYS A 501 12.06 -15.81 20.92
N ASN A 502 11.47 -14.68 21.28
CA ASN A 502 10.89 -14.47 22.60
C ASN A 502 9.65 -15.34 22.83
N LEU A 503 8.81 -15.52 21.80
CA LEU A 503 7.65 -16.42 21.86
C LEU A 503 8.12 -17.86 22.11
N ARG A 504 9.09 -18.35 21.33
CA ARG A 504 9.69 -19.68 21.50
C ARG A 504 10.30 -19.85 22.89
N LYS A 505 11.07 -18.87 23.34
CA LYS A 505 11.69 -18.88 24.68
C LYS A 505 10.63 -18.92 25.79
N LYS A 506 9.47 -18.30 25.60
CA LYS A 506 8.44 -18.16 26.64
C LYS A 506 7.44 -19.32 26.66
N PHE A 507 7.11 -19.88 25.50
CA PHE A 507 6.03 -20.86 25.34
C PHE A 507 6.47 -22.21 24.76
N GLY A 508 7.77 -22.39 24.47
CA GLY A 508 8.29 -23.59 23.81
C GLY A 508 8.37 -23.46 22.29
N ASP A 509 9.17 -24.33 21.68
CA ASP A 509 9.43 -24.32 20.23
C ASP A 509 8.29 -24.91 19.40
N ASP A 510 7.48 -25.77 20.01
CA ASP A 510 6.33 -26.46 19.42
C ASP A 510 4.99 -25.75 19.71
N CYS A 511 5.03 -24.54 20.28
CA CYS A 511 3.82 -23.78 20.57
C CYS A 511 3.00 -23.46 19.30
N ILE A 512 1.68 -23.54 19.48
CA ILE A 512 0.67 -23.30 18.44
C ILE A 512 -0.01 -21.96 18.74
N LEU A 513 -0.03 -21.06 17.76
CA LEU A 513 -0.53 -19.71 17.96
C LEU A 513 -1.97 -19.60 17.46
N ILE A 514 -2.90 -19.26 18.35
CA ILE A 514 -4.31 -19.05 18.05
C ILE A 514 -4.58 -17.55 18.12
N LEU A 515 -4.98 -16.95 16.99
CA LEU A 515 -5.26 -15.52 16.91
C LEU A 515 -6.74 -15.26 16.66
N GLY A 516 -7.26 -14.24 17.32
CA GLY A 516 -8.55 -13.66 16.98
C GLY A 516 -8.70 -13.26 15.51
N ASN A 517 -9.88 -13.50 14.95
CA ASN A 517 -10.27 -12.99 13.63
C ASN A 517 -10.69 -11.49 13.68
N TRP A 518 -10.84 -10.90 14.87
CA TRP A 518 -11.30 -9.52 15.00
C TRP A 518 -10.38 -8.53 14.31
N SER A 519 -11.01 -7.53 13.70
CA SER A 519 -10.32 -6.45 13.02
C SER A 519 -11.06 -5.13 13.24
N ALA A 520 -10.30 -4.05 13.38
CA ALA A 520 -10.86 -2.71 13.52
C ALA A 520 -10.25 -1.75 12.49
N ALA A 521 -11.05 -0.75 12.13
CA ALA A 521 -10.61 0.33 11.27
C ALA A 521 -9.40 1.06 11.88
N HIS A 522 -8.50 1.50 11.00
CA HIS A 522 -7.33 2.27 11.40
C HIS A 522 -7.75 3.62 12.00
N VAL A 523 -7.37 3.86 13.25
CA VAL A 523 -7.59 5.14 13.92
C VAL A 523 -6.37 6.04 13.76
N THR A 524 -6.60 7.30 13.41
CA THR A 524 -5.54 8.29 13.21
C THR A 524 -4.62 8.36 14.44
N PHE A 525 -3.31 8.45 14.19
CA PHE A 525 -2.25 8.49 15.22
C PHE A 525 -2.03 7.22 16.05
N GLN A 526 -2.81 6.17 15.81
CA GLN A 526 -2.59 4.84 16.40
C GLN A 526 -1.84 3.92 15.43
N GLU A 527 -1.12 2.94 15.96
CA GLU A 527 -0.62 1.87 15.10
C GLU A 527 -1.81 1.04 14.59
N PRO A 528 -1.77 0.57 13.32
CA PRO A 528 -2.73 -0.40 12.83
C PRO A 528 -2.68 -1.67 13.69
N ILE A 529 -3.86 -2.20 14.01
CA ILE A 529 -3.97 -3.51 14.65
C ILE A 529 -3.39 -4.55 13.69
N ARG A 530 -2.53 -5.41 14.23
CA ARG A 530 -1.74 -6.36 13.46
C ARG A 530 -2.59 -7.59 13.11
N GLY A 531 -3.27 -7.53 11.97
CA GLY A 531 -4.01 -8.66 11.41
C GLY A 531 -3.15 -9.55 10.50
N LYS A 532 -3.59 -9.72 9.24
CA LYS A 532 -3.00 -10.64 8.24
C LYS A 532 -1.47 -10.59 8.13
N GLY A 533 -0.87 -9.40 8.12
CA GLY A 533 0.58 -9.25 7.96
C GLY A 533 1.40 -9.84 9.11
N LEU A 534 0.86 -9.85 10.33
CA LEU A 534 1.49 -10.50 11.47
C LEU A 534 1.35 -12.01 11.40
N ARG A 535 0.15 -12.51 11.09
CA ARG A 535 -0.10 -13.95 10.94
C ARG A 535 0.82 -14.57 9.89
N GLN A 536 0.99 -13.90 8.75
CA GLN A 536 1.93 -14.34 7.72
C GLN A 536 3.37 -14.32 8.19
N MET A 537 3.76 -13.31 8.98
CA MET A 537 5.11 -13.22 9.54
C MET A 537 5.39 -14.39 10.49
N LEU A 538 4.47 -14.71 11.39
CA LEU A 538 4.60 -15.83 12.33
C LEU A 538 4.67 -17.17 11.59
N ARG A 539 3.78 -17.39 10.61
CA ARG A 539 3.84 -18.59 9.75
C ARG A 539 5.18 -18.72 9.03
N ASN A 540 5.72 -17.63 8.49
CA ASN A 540 7.03 -17.63 7.82
C ASN A 540 8.21 -17.90 8.77
N GLU A 541 8.04 -17.65 10.08
CA GLU A 541 9.01 -17.99 11.13
C GLU A 541 8.79 -19.40 11.70
N GLY A 542 7.93 -20.21 11.05
CA GLY A 542 7.74 -21.63 11.32
C GLY A 542 6.69 -21.97 12.38
N PHE A 543 5.86 -21.01 12.82
CA PHE A 543 4.77 -21.31 13.75
C PHE A 543 3.55 -21.89 13.03
N LYS A 544 2.87 -22.84 13.67
CA LYS A 544 1.49 -23.21 13.32
C LYS A 544 0.56 -22.10 13.80
N VAL A 545 -0.30 -21.60 12.91
CA VAL A 545 -1.15 -20.43 13.17
C VAL A 545 -2.59 -20.73 12.77
N TYR A 546 -3.51 -20.69 13.73
CA TYR A 546 -4.95 -20.84 13.54
C TYR A 546 -5.71 -19.56 13.88
N LEU A 547 -6.94 -19.44 13.38
CA LEU A 547 -7.88 -18.39 13.75
C LEU A 547 -8.90 -18.90 14.76
N LEU A 548 -9.35 -18.00 15.62
CA LEU A 548 -10.51 -18.18 16.51
C LEU A 548 -11.57 -17.15 16.12
N ASP A 549 -12.84 -17.56 16.07
CA ASP A 549 -13.93 -16.60 15.94
C ASP A 549 -14.16 -15.90 17.29
N GLU A 550 -13.97 -14.58 17.33
CA GLU A 550 -14.14 -13.80 18.56
C GLU A 550 -15.59 -13.35 18.79
N PHE A 551 -16.54 -13.84 18.00
CA PHE A 551 -17.94 -13.47 18.18
C PHE A 551 -18.41 -13.84 19.59
N LYS A 552 -18.72 -12.81 20.39
CA LYS A 552 -19.17 -12.90 21.80
C LYS A 552 -18.16 -13.40 22.83
N THR A 553 -16.91 -13.72 22.47
CA THR A 553 -15.90 -14.25 23.41
C THR A 553 -15.56 -13.32 24.57
N SER A 554 -15.82 -12.01 24.43
CA SER A 554 -15.62 -10.98 25.46
C SER A 554 -16.90 -10.50 26.14
N SER A 555 -18.04 -11.13 25.86
CA SER A 555 -19.38 -10.62 26.26
C SER A 555 -20.11 -11.49 27.29
N VAL A 556 -19.64 -12.71 27.50
CA VAL A 556 -20.19 -13.67 28.46
C VAL A 556 -19.08 -14.23 29.38
N CYS A 557 -19.34 -14.31 30.68
CA CYS A 557 -18.40 -14.90 31.65
C CYS A 557 -18.30 -16.42 31.41
N PRO A 558 -17.10 -16.99 31.21
CA PRO A 558 -16.97 -18.42 30.94
C PRO A 558 -17.32 -19.33 32.13
N SER A 559 -17.44 -18.77 33.34
CA SER A 559 -17.78 -19.54 34.55
C SER A 559 -19.26 -19.48 34.92
N CYS A 560 -19.96 -18.40 34.60
CA CYS A 560 -21.34 -18.19 35.05
C CYS A 560 -22.31 -17.74 33.96
N ASP A 561 -21.87 -17.68 32.71
CA ASP A 561 -22.65 -17.28 31.53
C ASP A 561 -23.38 -15.92 31.61
N HIS A 562 -23.04 -15.09 32.59
CA HIS A 562 -23.60 -13.75 32.73
C HIS A 562 -22.97 -12.79 31.72
N LYS A 563 -23.78 -11.83 31.27
CA LYS A 563 -23.30 -10.73 30.44
C LYS A 563 -22.34 -9.85 31.21
N LEU A 564 -21.31 -9.49 30.48
CA LEU A 564 -20.13 -8.83 30.98
C LEU A 564 -20.19 -7.31 30.78
N GLU A 565 -19.75 -6.54 31.79
CA GLU A 565 -19.73 -5.08 31.68
C GLU A 565 -18.46 -4.56 30.97
N ASN A 566 -18.64 -3.65 30.00
CA ASN A 566 -17.56 -3.13 29.16
C ASN A 566 -16.60 -2.15 29.88
N PHE A 567 -16.98 -1.62 31.03
CA PHE A 567 -16.28 -0.51 31.67
C PHE A 567 -16.14 -0.68 33.17
N LYS A 568 -14.91 -0.51 33.68
CA LYS A 568 -14.62 -0.46 35.12
C LYS A 568 -14.07 0.90 35.52
N LYS A 569 -14.43 1.43 36.69
CA LYS A 569 -13.70 2.56 37.29
C LYS A 569 -12.40 2.03 37.89
N CYS A 570 -11.26 2.49 37.38
CA CYS A 570 -9.95 2.12 37.90
C CYS A 570 -9.19 3.37 38.37
N ILE A 571 -8.29 3.20 39.36
CA ILE A 571 -7.41 4.29 39.81
C ILE A 571 -6.66 4.81 38.58
N ASN A 572 -6.57 6.13 38.44
CA ASN A 572 -5.98 6.73 37.25
C ASN A 572 -4.55 6.21 37.05
N PRO A 573 -4.26 5.53 35.93
CA PRO A 573 -2.96 4.91 35.69
C PRO A 573 -1.86 5.95 35.39
N ARG A 574 -2.21 7.24 35.34
CA ARG A 574 -1.29 8.37 35.17
C ARG A 574 -1.14 9.08 36.51
N PRO A 575 -0.05 8.83 37.27
CA PRO A 575 0.11 9.39 38.62
C PRO A 575 -0.10 10.91 38.68
N TYR A 576 0.46 11.64 37.73
CA TYR A 576 0.35 13.10 37.60
C TYR A 576 -1.06 13.64 37.32
N ARG A 577 -2.05 12.78 37.02
CA ARG A 577 -3.46 13.18 36.82
C ARG A 577 -4.38 12.76 37.97
N ARG A 578 -3.86 12.08 38.99
CA ARG A 578 -4.67 11.56 40.10
C ARG A 578 -5.26 12.66 40.98
N SER A 579 -4.58 13.80 41.12
CA SER A 579 -5.09 14.95 41.89
C SER A 579 -6.37 15.54 41.32
N LYS A 580 -6.50 15.61 39.98
CA LYS A 580 -7.71 16.12 39.31
C LYS A 580 -8.73 15.03 39.00
N ASN A 581 -8.27 13.85 38.61
CA ASN A 581 -9.13 12.71 38.24
C ASN A 581 -8.58 11.45 38.92
N PRO A 582 -8.98 11.16 40.17
CA PRO A 582 -8.42 10.04 40.94
C PRO A 582 -8.79 8.68 40.35
N THR A 583 -10.00 8.58 39.77
CA THR A 583 -10.45 7.38 39.04
C THR A 583 -10.79 7.75 37.59
N VAL A 584 -10.63 6.78 36.69
CA VAL A 584 -11.03 6.92 35.29
C VAL A 584 -11.81 5.68 34.87
N LYS A 585 -12.76 5.88 33.95
CA LYS A 585 -13.50 4.77 33.33
C LYS A 585 -12.55 4.08 32.34
N CYS A 586 -12.22 2.83 32.62
CA CYS A 586 -11.24 2.01 31.90
C CYS A 586 -12.00 0.96 31.09
N HIS A 587 -11.66 0.84 29.81
CA HIS A 587 -12.14 -0.24 28.94
C HIS A 587 -11.32 -1.50 29.26
N GLY A 588 -11.95 -2.58 29.69
CA GLY A 588 -11.27 -3.81 30.08
C GLY A 588 -12.24 -4.97 30.29
N LEU A 589 -11.72 -6.19 30.17
CA LEU A 589 -12.44 -7.44 30.44
C LEU A 589 -12.65 -7.60 31.96
N LEU A 590 -13.85 -7.19 32.40
CA LEU A 590 -14.76 -7.87 33.35
C LEU A 590 -14.63 -7.63 34.85
N ARG A 591 -15.78 -7.26 35.42
CA ARG A 591 -16.52 -8.18 36.31
C ARG A 591 -17.61 -8.85 35.49
#